data_AF-A0A9E3KB77-F1
#
_entry.id   AF-A0A9E3KB77-F1
#
_cell.length_a   1.000
_cell.length_b   1.000
_cell.length_c   1.000
_cell.angle_alpha   90.00
_cell.angle_beta   90.00
_cell.angle_gamma   90.00
#
_symmetry.space_group_name_H-M   'P 1'
#
loop_
_entity.id
_entity.type
_entity.pdbx_description
1 polymer ?
#
loop_
_entity_poly.entity_id
_entity_poly.type
_entity_poly.pdbx_seq_one_letter_code
_entity_poly.pdbx_strand_id
1 'polypeptide(L)'
;MIQMQTNLDVADNSGARRVMCIKVLGGSKRRYATVGDTIVVSIKEAIPRGKVKKGDVMKAVVVRVRKDIRRADGSVIRFDRNAAVLINNQSEPVGTRIFGPVPRELRAKNHMKIISLEVFEVRPAENKALVRGINMVKRHQKQTQAQEGGIISKESPIHLSNVAYVGKDGKPTRVGFKIQADGKKVRIAKSSGAEIDG
;
A
#
# COMPACT_ATOMS: atom_id res chain seq x y z
N MET A 1 -12.97 -16.12 -4.01
CA MET A 1 -12.01 -16.33 -5.12
C MET A 1 -12.46 -15.44 -6.26
N ILE A 2 -11.52 -14.93 -7.04
CA ILE A 2 -11.80 -14.05 -8.18
C ILE A 2 -11.60 -14.85 -9.45
N GLN A 3 -12.52 -14.73 -10.40
CA GLN A 3 -12.43 -15.36 -11.71
C GLN A 3 -12.80 -14.34 -12.80
N MET A 4 -12.72 -14.76 -14.07
CA MET A 4 -13.25 -13.94 -15.17
C MET A 4 -14.69 -13.50 -14.91
N GLN A 5 -15.03 -12.29 -15.34
CA GLN A 5 -16.31 -11.61 -15.13
C GLN A 5 -16.69 -11.31 -13.67
N THR A 6 -15.80 -11.56 -12.70
CA THR A 6 -16.02 -11.14 -11.31
C THR A 6 -15.87 -9.62 -11.20
N ASN A 7 -16.85 -8.95 -10.59
CA ASN A 7 -16.75 -7.54 -10.23
C ASN A 7 -16.03 -7.37 -8.88
N LEU A 8 -15.19 -6.34 -8.80
CA LEU A 8 -14.46 -5.94 -7.61
C LEU A 8 -14.60 -4.44 -7.37
N ASP A 9 -14.63 -4.05 -6.11
CA ASP A 9 -14.49 -2.65 -5.71
C ASP A 9 -13.04 -2.21 -5.89
N VAL A 10 -12.82 -0.95 -6.27
CA VAL A 10 -11.48 -0.38 -6.33
C VAL A 10 -11.12 0.22 -4.98
N ALA A 11 -10.00 -0.22 -4.42
CA ALA A 11 -9.52 0.15 -3.10
C ALA A 11 -8.42 1.22 -3.16
N ASP A 12 -8.49 2.15 -4.10
CA ASP A 12 -7.53 3.25 -4.21
C ASP A 12 -8.19 4.55 -4.72
N ASN A 13 -7.43 5.63 -4.74
CA ASN A 13 -7.86 6.93 -5.28
C ASN A 13 -7.48 7.15 -6.76
N SER A 14 -7.33 6.09 -7.56
CA SER A 14 -7.07 6.22 -9.02
C SER A 14 -8.21 6.92 -9.77
N GLY A 15 -9.41 6.90 -9.20
CA GLY A 15 -10.63 7.42 -9.81
C GLY A 15 -11.58 6.33 -10.31
N ALA A 16 -11.16 5.07 -10.38
CA ALA A 16 -12.07 3.96 -10.60
C ALA A 16 -12.85 3.62 -9.31
N ARG A 17 -14.12 3.20 -9.46
CA ARG A 17 -14.97 2.74 -8.36
C ARG A 17 -15.21 1.24 -8.43
N ARG A 18 -15.49 0.74 -9.63
CA ARG A 18 -15.79 -0.68 -9.89
C ARG A 18 -15.04 -1.18 -11.12
N VAL A 19 -14.48 -2.37 -11.00
CA VAL A 19 -13.76 -3.05 -12.08
C VAL A 19 -14.28 -4.47 -12.25
N MET A 20 -14.16 -5.01 -13.46
CA MET A 20 -14.47 -6.39 -13.77
C MET A 20 -13.20 -7.12 -14.21
N CYS A 21 -12.91 -8.26 -13.58
CA CYS A 21 -11.81 -9.13 -14.00
C CYS A 21 -12.07 -9.70 -15.39
N ILE A 22 -11.15 -9.47 -16.33
CA ILE A 22 -11.19 -10.05 -17.68
C ILE A 22 -10.21 -11.20 -17.85
N LYS A 23 -9.11 -11.23 -17.08
CA LYS A 23 -8.13 -12.32 -17.12
C LYS A 23 -7.39 -12.46 -15.79
N VAL A 24 -7.19 -13.70 -15.35
CA VAL A 24 -6.29 -14.03 -14.23
C VAL A 24 -4.89 -14.31 -14.80
N LEU A 25 -3.86 -13.66 -14.27
CA LEU A 25 -2.46 -13.84 -14.71
C LEU A 25 -1.71 -14.88 -13.86
N GLY A 26 -0.58 -15.37 -14.40
CA GLY A 26 0.29 -16.34 -13.72
C GLY A 26 0.08 -17.80 -14.14
N GLY A 27 -0.27 -18.05 -15.41
CA GLY A 27 -0.31 -19.39 -16.00
C GLY A 27 -1.46 -19.60 -17.00
N SER A 28 -1.27 -20.52 -17.95
CA SER A 28 -2.26 -20.82 -19.00
C SER A 28 -3.54 -21.48 -18.45
N LYS A 29 -3.40 -22.37 -17.45
CA LYS A 29 -4.52 -23.11 -16.82
C LYS A 29 -5.12 -22.42 -15.58
N ARG A 30 -4.65 -21.22 -15.24
CA ARG A 30 -5.06 -20.57 -13.99
C ARG A 30 -6.47 -19.98 -14.11
N ARG A 31 -7.39 -20.50 -13.30
CA ARG A 31 -8.82 -20.10 -13.30
C ARG A 31 -9.18 -19.07 -12.23
N TYR A 32 -8.50 -19.12 -11.10
CA TYR A 32 -8.84 -18.32 -9.92
C TYR A 32 -7.65 -17.48 -9.44
N ALA A 33 -7.96 -16.25 -9.02
CA ALA A 33 -7.08 -15.36 -8.30
C ALA A 33 -7.51 -15.26 -6.82
N THR A 34 -6.50 -15.15 -5.96
CA THR A 34 -6.59 -14.83 -4.54
C THR A 34 -5.83 -13.54 -4.24
N VAL A 35 -5.74 -13.17 -2.96
CA VAL A 35 -5.00 -11.99 -2.52
C VAL A 35 -3.56 -11.98 -3.04
N GLY A 36 -3.16 -10.81 -3.54
CA GLY A 36 -1.87 -10.48 -4.13
C GLY A 36 -1.62 -11.02 -5.53
N ASP A 37 -2.59 -11.73 -6.12
CA ASP A 37 -2.50 -12.06 -7.54
C ASP A 37 -2.82 -10.86 -8.41
N THR A 38 -2.10 -10.75 -9.53
CA THR A 38 -2.38 -9.76 -10.56
C THR A 38 -3.44 -10.29 -11.51
N ILE A 39 -4.42 -9.45 -11.79
CA ILE A 39 -5.50 -9.69 -12.74
C ILE A 39 -5.52 -8.55 -13.77
N VAL A 40 -5.99 -8.84 -14.97
CA VAL A 40 -6.36 -7.81 -15.94
C VAL A 40 -7.83 -7.48 -15.72
N VAL A 41 -8.16 -6.19 -15.68
CA VAL A 41 -9.48 -5.69 -15.37
C VAL A 41 -9.94 -4.68 -16.41
N SER A 42 -11.25 -4.58 -16.60
CA SER A 42 -11.90 -3.47 -17.30
C SER A 42 -12.62 -2.57 -16.30
N ILE A 43 -12.47 -1.26 -16.45
CA ILE A 43 -13.11 -0.27 -15.57
C ILE A 43 -14.59 -0.15 -15.94
N LYS A 44 -15.49 -0.44 -14.99
CA LYS A 44 -16.94 -0.39 -15.19
C LYS A 44 -17.55 0.92 -14.71
N GLU A 45 -16.99 1.49 -13.65
CA GLU A 45 -17.41 2.77 -13.08
C GLU A 45 -16.17 3.57 -12.69
N ALA A 46 -16.13 4.85 -13.07
CA ALA A 46 -15.08 5.79 -12.73
C ALA A 46 -15.69 7.16 -12.43
N ILE A 47 -14.99 7.95 -11.61
CA ILE A 47 -15.36 9.34 -11.35
C ILE A 47 -15.03 10.22 -12.57
N PRO A 48 -15.81 11.28 -12.85
CA PRO A 48 -15.46 12.27 -13.85
C PRO A 48 -14.09 12.90 -13.56
N ARG A 49 -13.30 13.16 -14.60
CA ARG A 49 -11.94 13.76 -14.51
C ARG A 49 -10.93 12.98 -13.65
N GLY A 50 -11.20 11.71 -13.33
CA GLY A 50 -10.22 10.81 -12.69
C GLY A 50 -9.06 10.48 -13.62
N LYS A 51 -7.99 9.86 -13.07
CA LYS A 51 -6.83 9.42 -13.88
C LYS A 51 -7.18 8.33 -14.89
N VAL A 52 -8.31 7.65 -14.67
CA VAL A 52 -8.76 6.49 -15.43
C VAL A 52 -10.20 6.69 -15.88
N LYS A 53 -10.58 6.12 -17.02
CA LYS A 53 -11.90 6.27 -17.65
C LYS A 53 -12.65 4.94 -17.65
N LYS A 54 -13.98 5.03 -17.72
CA LYS A 54 -14.83 3.85 -17.93
C LYS A 54 -14.47 3.20 -19.27
N GLY A 55 -14.30 1.88 -19.27
CA GLY A 55 -13.91 1.10 -20.44
C GLY A 55 -12.41 0.78 -20.50
N ASP A 56 -11.56 1.53 -19.80
CA ASP A 56 -10.12 1.28 -19.82
C ASP A 56 -9.79 -0.12 -19.32
N VAL A 57 -8.80 -0.74 -19.95
CA VAL A 57 -8.26 -2.04 -19.57
C VAL A 57 -6.94 -1.82 -18.83
N MET A 58 -6.86 -2.28 -17.59
CA MET A 58 -5.69 -2.10 -16.73
C MET A 58 -5.33 -3.38 -16.00
N LYS A 59 -4.16 -3.40 -15.35
CA LYS A 59 -3.80 -4.45 -14.40
C LYS A 59 -4.22 -4.01 -13.00
N ALA A 60 -4.55 -4.98 -12.15
CA ALA A 60 -4.88 -4.74 -10.77
C ALA A 60 -4.37 -5.87 -9.88
N VAL A 61 -3.98 -5.55 -8.65
CA VAL A 61 -3.64 -6.52 -7.60
C VAL A 61 -4.87 -6.74 -6.74
N VAL A 62 -5.26 -7.99 -6.54
CA VAL A 62 -6.36 -8.35 -5.63
C VAL A 62 -5.91 -8.11 -4.19
N VAL A 63 -6.57 -7.21 -3.46
CA VAL A 63 -6.21 -6.89 -2.07
C VAL A 63 -7.16 -7.51 -1.05
N ARG A 64 -8.44 -7.72 -1.40
CA ARG A 64 -9.43 -8.38 -0.54
C ARG A 64 -10.24 -9.37 -1.35
N VAL A 65 -10.56 -10.51 -0.73
CA VAL A 65 -11.47 -11.50 -1.30
C VAL A 65 -12.45 -11.97 -0.24
N ARG A 66 -13.70 -12.24 -0.65
CA ARG A 66 -14.76 -12.74 0.23
C ARG A 66 -14.54 -14.19 0.67
N LYS A 67 -13.77 -14.96 -0.10
CA LYS A 67 -13.44 -16.35 0.26
C LYS A 67 -12.39 -16.34 1.35
N ASP A 68 -12.61 -17.20 2.34
CA ASP A 68 -11.70 -17.37 3.47
C ASP A 68 -10.28 -17.72 3.02
N ILE A 69 -9.30 -17.06 3.64
CA ILE A 69 -7.87 -17.30 3.45
C ILE A 69 -7.35 -17.98 4.71
N ARG A 70 -6.92 -19.23 4.57
CA ARG A 70 -6.27 -19.98 5.65
C ARG A 70 -4.78 -19.68 5.66
N ARG A 71 -4.23 -19.42 6.84
CA ARG A 71 -2.80 -19.17 7.05
C ARG A 71 -2.10 -20.41 7.58
N ALA A 72 -0.77 -20.41 7.51
CA ALA A 72 0.06 -21.51 8.00
C ALA A 72 -0.06 -21.72 9.52
N ASP A 73 -0.36 -20.65 10.28
CA ASP A 73 -0.64 -20.71 11.72
C ASP A 73 -2.05 -21.21 12.06
N GLY A 74 -2.83 -21.63 11.05
CA GLY A 74 -4.21 -22.10 11.20
C GLY A 74 -5.26 -20.98 11.29
N SER A 75 -4.86 -19.72 11.45
CA SER A 75 -5.80 -18.60 11.48
C SER A 75 -6.47 -18.38 10.12
N VAL A 76 -7.68 -17.82 10.15
CA VAL A 76 -8.48 -17.54 8.95
C VAL A 76 -8.78 -16.05 8.85
N ILE A 77 -8.53 -15.45 7.68
CA ILE A 77 -9.02 -14.11 7.37
C ILE A 77 -10.22 -14.23 6.44
N ARG A 78 -11.25 -13.42 6.70
CA ARG A 78 -12.35 -13.19 5.79
C ARG A 78 -12.61 -11.70 5.65
N PHE A 79 -12.92 -11.27 4.43
CA PHE A 79 -13.41 -9.92 4.14
C PHE A 79 -14.84 -10.00 3.62
N ASP A 80 -15.61 -8.92 3.79
CA ASP A 80 -17.00 -8.91 3.31
C ASP A 80 -17.08 -8.73 1.78
N ARG A 81 -16.15 -7.96 1.22
CA ARG A 81 -16.14 -7.57 -0.20
C ARG A 81 -14.84 -7.92 -0.90
N ASN A 82 -14.95 -8.18 -2.20
CA ASN A 82 -13.80 -8.32 -3.09
C ASN A 82 -13.30 -6.92 -3.46
N ALA A 83 -11.99 -6.69 -3.37
CA ALA A 83 -11.41 -5.42 -3.76
C ALA A 83 -10.04 -5.58 -4.41
N ALA A 84 -9.69 -4.65 -5.29
CA ALA A 84 -8.40 -4.60 -5.97
C ALA A 84 -7.84 -3.17 -6.01
N VAL A 85 -6.52 -3.06 -6.18
CA VAL A 85 -5.80 -1.80 -6.40
C VAL A 85 -5.26 -1.80 -7.82
N LEU A 86 -5.46 -0.70 -8.55
CA LEU A 86 -4.98 -0.59 -9.92
C LEU A 86 -3.47 -0.42 -9.93
N ILE A 87 -2.79 -1.10 -10.86
CA ILE A 87 -1.34 -1.03 -11.02
C ILE A 87 -0.93 -0.69 -12.45
N ASN A 88 0.24 -0.06 -12.58
CA ASN A 88 0.90 0.17 -13.86
C ASN A 88 1.66 -1.08 -14.34
N ASN A 89 2.40 -0.97 -15.45
CA ASN A 89 3.17 -2.09 -15.99
C ASN A 89 4.39 -2.45 -15.14
N GLN A 90 4.89 -1.52 -14.32
CA GLN A 90 5.96 -1.69 -13.35
C GLN A 90 5.45 -2.32 -12.03
N SER A 91 4.19 -2.74 -11.97
CA SER A 91 3.54 -3.31 -10.78
C SER A 91 3.43 -2.33 -9.59
N GLU A 92 3.40 -1.03 -9.88
CA GLU A 92 3.22 0.02 -8.89
C GLU A 92 1.78 0.53 -8.89
N PRO A 93 1.23 0.96 -7.75
CA PRO A 93 -0.14 1.43 -7.68
C PRO A 93 -0.34 2.74 -8.46
N VAL A 94 -1.43 2.80 -9.24
CA VAL A 94 -1.83 4.00 -10.01
C VAL A 94 -2.41 5.06 -9.07
N GLY A 95 -3.22 4.59 -8.13
CA GLY A 95 -3.68 5.38 -7.00
C GLY A 95 -2.53 5.61 -6.04
N THR A 96 -2.47 6.83 -5.53
CA THR A 96 -1.46 7.19 -4.54
C THR A 96 -1.93 6.64 -3.18
N ARG A 97 -3.23 6.71 -2.84
CA ARG A 97 -3.78 6.30 -1.52
C ARG A 97 -4.63 5.04 -1.66
N ILE A 98 -4.50 4.12 -0.71
CA ILE A 98 -5.26 2.86 -0.64
C ILE A 98 -6.31 2.94 0.47
N PHE A 99 -7.47 2.31 0.24
CA PHE A 99 -8.62 2.35 1.12
C PHE A 99 -8.94 0.98 1.74
N GLY A 100 -9.31 1.01 3.01
CA GLY A 100 -9.70 -0.16 3.78
C GLY A 100 -8.51 -1.04 4.20
N PRO A 101 -8.78 -2.12 4.96
CA PRO A 101 -7.74 -3.01 5.46
C PRO A 101 -7.08 -3.77 4.31
N VAL A 102 -5.77 -4.00 4.47
CA VAL A 102 -4.93 -4.72 3.52
C VAL A 102 -4.25 -5.90 4.25
N PRO A 103 -4.39 -7.14 3.76
CA PRO A 103 -3.83 -8.33 4.38
C PRO A 103 -2.29 -8.43 4.24
N ARG A 104 -1.63 -9.08 5.21
CA ARG A 104 -0.16 -9.25 5.26
C ARG A 104 0.40 -10.08 4.10
N GLU A 105 -0.45 -10.88 3.48
CA GLU A 105 -0.18 -11.77 2.36
C GLU A 105 0.35 -11.01 1.13
N LEU A 106 0.03 -9.72 1.00
CA LEU A 106 0.62 -8.88 -0.05
C LEU A 106 2.14 -8.73 0.10
N ARG A 107 2.68 -8.85 1.32
CA ARG A 107 4.11 -8.66 1.60
C ARG A 107 4.93 -9.78 0.98
N ALA A 108 4.42 -11.01 1.06
CA ALA A 108 5.06 -12.18 0.47
C ALA A 108 5.09 -12.14 -1.06
N LYS A 109 4.24 -11.33 -1.69
CA LYS A 109 4.15 -11.18 -3.16
C LYS A 109 4.81 -9.89 -3.67
N ASN A 110 5.71 -9.28 -2.89
CA ASN A 110 6.48 -8.09 -3.23
C ASN A 110 5.65 -6.84 -3.59
N HIS A 111 4.38 -6.77 -3.17
CA HIS A 111 3.55 -5.57 -3.35
C HIS A 111 3.80 -4.54 -2.26
N MET A 112 5.07 -4.23 -1.99
CA MET A 112 5.48 -3.39 -0.86
C MET A 112 4.87 -2.00 -0.93
N LYS A 113 4.79 -1.36 -2.11
CA LYS A 113 4.15 -0.03 -2.26
C LYS A 113 2.65 -0.01 -1.96
N ILE A 114 1.96 -1.16 -2.05
CA ILE A 114 0.53 -1.27 -1.72
C ILE A 114 0.33 -1.38 -0.19
N ILE A 115 1.33 -1.93 0.50
CA ILE A 115 1.31 -2.11 1.97
C ILE A 115 1.96 -0.92 2.67
N SER A 116 2.98 -0.32 2.04
CA SER A 116 3.80 0.71 2.61
C SER A 116 3.09 2.04 2.52
N LEU A 117 2.79 2.56 3.68
CA LEU A 117 2.56 3.97 3.91
C LEU A 117 3.91 4.64 3.64
N GLU A 118 4.01 5.33 2.51
CA GLU A 118 5.24 5.97 2.04
C GLU A 118 5.67 7.07 3.02
N VAL A 119 6.95 7.08 3.39
CA VAL A 119 7.52 8.21 4.14
C VAL A 119 7.78 9.32 3.12
N PHE A 120 6.96 10.36 3.14
CA PHE A 120 7.01 11.47 2.19
C PHE A 120 8.17 12.41 2.49
N GLU A 121 8.43 12.61 3.78
CA GLU A 121 9.45 13.53 4.26
C GLU A 121 9.97 13.02 5.61
N VAL A 122 11.28 12.98 5.79
CA VAL A 122 11.91 12.76 7.09
C VAL A 122 12.46 14.10 7.55
N ARG A 123 12.10 14.52 8.76
CA ARG A 123 12.60 15.74 9.43
C ARG A 123 13.41 15.34 10.66
N PRO A 124 14.69 14.99 10.51
CA PRO A 124 15.52 14.54 11.63
C PRO A 124 15.63 15.60 12.73
N ALA A 125 15.76 16.88 12.35
CA ALA A 125 15.86 17.99 13.31
C ALA A 125 14.63 18.11 14.23
N GLU A 126 13.45 17.69 13.76
CA GLU A 126 12.21 17.72 14.54
C GLU A 126 11.84 16.35 15.14
N ASN A 127 12.67 15.32 14.97
CA ASN A 127 12.35 13.93 15.29
C ASN A 127 11.02 13.43 14.68
N LYS A 128 10.69 13.90 13.47
CA LYS A 128 9.41 13.59 12.81
C LYS A 128 9.62 13.01 11.42
N ALA A 129 8.63 12.23 10.98
CA ALA A 129 8.47 11.79 9.60
C ALA A 129 7.03 12.05 9.16
N LEU A 130 6.85 12.65 8.00
CA LEU A 130 5.54 12.72 7.36
C LEU A 130 5.31 11.39 6.64
N VAL A 131 4.41 10.58 7.18
CA VAL A 131 4.10 9.26 6.62
C VAL A 131 2.68 9.26 6.07
N ARG A 132 2.61 8.95 4.79
CA ARG A 132 1.42 9.00 3.96
C ARG A 132 0.33 8.13 4.55
N GLY A 133 -0.83 8.70 4.84
CA GLY A 133 -2.00 7.96 5.37
C GLY A 133 -1.91 7.40 6.79
N ILE A 134 -0.85 7.62 7.58
CA ILE A 134 -0.77 7.18 9.00
C ILE A 134 -1.51 8.16 9.92
N ASN A 135 -1.09 9.42 9.91
CA ASN A 135 -1.58 10.44 10.85
C ASN A 135 -2.34 11.52 10.09
N MET A 136 -3.64 11.34 9.96
CA MET A 136 -4.50 12.26 9.24
C MET A 136 -5.24 13.18 10.20
N VAL A 137 -5.00 14.49 10.09
CA VAL A 137 -5.72 15.51 10.85
C VAL A 137 -6.78 16.16 9.97
N LYS A 138 -7.99 16.33 10.52
CA LYS A 138 -9.05 17.11 9.87
C LYS A 138 -8.80 18.59 10.19
N ARG A 139 -8.68 19.43 9.15
CA ARG A 139 -8.60 20.88 9.30
C ARG A 139 -9.74 21.55 8.53
N HIS A 140 -10.36 22.52 9.16
CA HIS A 140 -11.28 23.42 8.46
C HIS A 140 -10.46 24.41 7.64
N GLN A 141 -10.72 24.46 6.34
CA GLN A 141 -10.12 25.43 5.43
C GLN A 141 -11.22 26.39 4.96
N LYS A 142 -10.98 27.69 5.14
CA LYS A 142 -11.84 28.74 4.60
C LYS A 142 -11.72 28.78 3.07
N GLN A 143 -12.83 29.05 2.40
CA GLN A 143 -12.87 29.21 0.96
C GLN A 143 -11.98 30.38 0.53
N THR A 144 -11.20 30.17 -0.53
CA THR A 144 -10.41 31.21 -1.20
C THR A 144 -10.79 31.27 -2.68
N GLN A 145 -10.38 32.31 -3.40
CA GLN A 145 -10.60 32.39 -4.86
C GLN A 145 -10.03 31.18 -5.62
N ALA A 146 -9.00 30.53 -5.09
CA ALA A 146 -8.33 29.39 -5.72
C ALA A 146 -8.82 28.02 -5.24
N GLN A 147 -9.45 27.92 -4.06
CA GLN A 147 -9.86 26.64 -3.46
C GLN A 147 -11.20 26.74 -2.73
N GLU A 148 -12.08 25.78 -3.01
CA GLU A 148 -13.34 25.61 -2.27
C GLU A 148 -13.07 25.34 -0.78
N GLY A 149 -13.89 25.92 0.08
CA GLY A 149 -13.81 25.72 1.53
C GLY A 149 -14.33 24.35 1.94
N GLY A 150 -13.91 23.88 3.12
CA GLY A 150 -14.41 22.60 3.66
C GLY A 150 -13.50 21.97 4.70
N ILE A 151 -13.85 20.75 5.11
CA ILE A 151 -13.01 19.93 5.99
C ILE A 151 -12.01 19.17 5.13
N ILE A 152 -10.78 19.64 5.08
CA ILE A 152 -9.69 18.94 4.42
C ILE A 152 -9.04 17.95 5.38
N SER A 153 -8.77 16.75 4.89
CA SER A 153 -7.98 15.75 5.62
C SER A 153 -6.54 15.85 5.16
N LYS A 154 -5.66 16.36 6.03
CA LYS A 154 -4.24 16.57 5.72
C LYS A 154 -3.38 15.65 6.57
N GLU A 155 -2.30 15.16 5.99
CA GLU A 155 -1.31 14.35 6.70
C GLU A 155 -0.53 15.23 7.68
N SER A 156 -0.25 14.67 8.86
CA SER A 156 0.51 15.29 9.92
C SER A 156 1.71 14.40 10.23
N PRO A 157 2.87 14.96 10.60
CA PRO A 157 4.03 14.14 10.90
C PRO A 157 3.80 13.22 12.10
N ILE A 158 4.46 12.06 12.09
CA ILE A 158 4.57 11.14 13.21
C ILE A 158 5.99 11.19 13.78
N HIS A 159 6.14 10.83 15.05
CA HIS A 159 7.47 10.77 15.67
C HIS A 159 8.32 9.64 15.05
N LEU A 160 9.62 9.88 14.85
CA LEU A 160 10.53 8.90 14.22
C LEU A 160 10.61 7.58 15.00
N SER A 161 10.34 7.57 16.31
CA SER A 161 10.28 6.34 17.11
C SER A 161 9.21 5.35 16.64
N ASN A 162 8.19 5.83 15.93
CA ASN A 162 7.10 5.02 15.40
C ASN A 162 7.42 4.45 14.00
N VAL A 163 8.61 4.76 13.46
CA VAL A 163 9.09 4.28 12.16
C VAL A 163 10.27 3.33 12.42
N ALA A 164 10.26 2.17 11.75
CA ALA A 164 11.36 1.22 11.79
C ALA A 164 12.29 1.40 10.59
N TYR A 165 13.60 1.23 10.81
CA TYR A 165 14.56 1.12 9.72
C TYR A 165 14.39 -0.25 9.04
N VAL A 166 14.51 -0.31 7.72
CA VAL A 166 14.51 -1.58 6.99
C VAL A 166 15.96 -1.95 6.69
N GLY A 167 16.41 -3.07 7.25
CA GLY A 167 17.77 -3.57 7.05
C GLY A 167 18.03 -3.99 5.60
N LYS A 168 19.30 -4.23 5.25
CA LYS A 168 19.70 -4.78 3.94
C LYS A 168 19.04 -6.13 3.64
N ASP A 169 18.60 -6.85 4.66
CA ASP A 169 17.82 -8.09 4.60
C ASP A 169 16.33 -7.90 4.32
N GLY A 170 15.87 -6.66 4.13
CA GLY A 170 14.48 -6.30 3.90
C GLY A 170 13.58 -6.42 5.14
N LYS A 171 14.15 -6.71 6.32
CA LYS A 171 13.38 -6.86 7.57
C LYS A 171 13.38 -5.56 8.37
N PRO A 172 12.27 -5.23 9.05
CA PRO A 172 12.22 -4.09 9.94
C PRO A 172 13.11 -4.34 11.17
N THR A 173 13.91 -3.35 11.54
CA THR A 173 14.82 -3.38 12.67
C THR A 173 14.84 -2.03 13.39
N ARG A 174 15.22 -2.06 14.67
CA ARG A 174 15.56 -0.84 15.41
C ARG A 174 17.03 -0.50 15.19
N VAL A 175 17.33 0.80 15.09
CA VAL A 175 18.71 1.28 15.05
C VAL A 175 19.28 1.19 16.46
N GLY A 176 20.41 0.51 16.60
CA GLY A 176 21.26 0.49 17.78
C GLY A 176 22.59 1.18 17.49
N PHE A 177 23.45 1.23 18.51
CA PHE A 177 24.80 1.73 18.38
C PHE A 177 25.78 0.68 18.89
N LYS A 178 26.90 0.51 18.19
CA LYS A 178 28.02 -0.30 18.63
C LYS A 178 29.28 0.56 18.60
N ILE A 179 30.13 0.41 19.61
CA ILE A 179 31.47 1.01 19.62
C ILE A 179 32.40 -0.04 19.01
N GLN A 180 33.09 0.32 17.93
CA GLN A 180 34.10 -0.52 17.29
C GLN A 180 35.40 -0.50 18.13
N ALA A 181 36.32 -1.41 17.83
CA ALA A 181 37.58 -1.55 18.57
C ALA A 181 38.49 -0.31 18.48
N ASP A 182 38.27 0.53 17.46
CA ASP A 182 38.92 1.83 17.24
C ASP A 182 38.27 2.98 18.04
N GLY A 183 37.25 2.69 18.86
CA GLY A 183 36.49 3.68 19.61
C GLY A 183 35.38 4.37 18.81
N LYS A 184 35.19 4.05 17.52
CA LYS A 184 34.20 4.70 16.67
C LYS A 184 32.79 4.17 16.95
N LYS A 185 31.83 5.09 17.15
CA LYS A 185 30.41 4.75 17.33
C LYS A 185 29.73 4.60 15.98
N VAL A 186 29.36 3.38 15.62
CA VAL A 186 28.63 3.06 14.38
C VAL A 186 27.17 2.71 14.68
N ARG A 187 26.29 3.04 13.74
CA ARG A 187 24.87 2.62 13.80
C ARG A 187 24.77 1.19 13.31
N ILE A 188 24.02 0.36 14.03
CA ILE A 188 23.80 -1.04 13.68
C ILE A 188 22.30 -1.38 13.63
N ALA A 189 21.93 -2.29 12.74
CA ALA A 189 20.63 -2.95 12.77
C ALA A 189 20.59 -3.93 13.95
N LYS A 190 19.76 -3.68 14.97
CA LYS A 190 19.69 -4.58 16.14
C LYS A 190 19.34 -6.04 15.82
N SER A 191 18.58 -6.29 14.75
CA SER A 191 18.18 -7.65 14.37
C SER A 191 19.29 -8.46 13.72
N SER A 192 20.16 -7.83 12.92
CA SER A 192 21.18 -8.50 12.11
C SER A 192 22.62 -8.18 12.54
N GLY A 193 22.80 -7.18 13.41
CA GLY A 193 24.12 -6.65 13.78
C GLY A 193 24.83 -5.89 12.65
N ALA A 194 24.26 -5.84 11.45
CA ALA A 194 24.85 -5.20 10.30
C ALA A 194 24.93 -3.67 10.49
N GLU A 195 26.02 -3.09 10.03
CA GLU A 195 26.20 -1.63 10.06
C GLU A 195 25.24 -0.92 9.11
N ILE A 196 24.73 0.22 9.57
CA ILE A 196 23.79 1.08 8.85
C ILE A 196 24.58 2.28 8.32
N ASP A 197 24.89 2.22 7.04
CA ASP A 197 25.48 3.34 6.29
C ASP A 197 24.48 4.49 6.21
N GLY A 198 24.98 5.71 6.32
CA GLY A 198 24.18 6.95 6.30
C GLY A 198 24.17 7.61 4.94
#